data_AF-A0A0J8RG92-F1
#
_entry.id   AF-A0A0J8RG92-F1
#
_cell.length_a   1.000
_cell.length_b   1.000
_cell.length_c   1.000
_cell.angle_alpha   90.00
_cell.angle_beta   90.00
_cell.angle_gamma   90.00
#
_symmetry.space_group_name_H-M   'P 1'
#
loop_
_entity.id
_entity.type
_entity.pdbx_description
1 polymer ?
#
loop_
_entity_poly.entity_id
_entity_poly.type
_entity_poly.pdbx_seq_one_letter_code
_entity_poly.pdbx_strand_id
1 'polypeptide(L)'
;MDREETIQLAIKSLLEVVQTGAKNIEIAIMAPGKPMEMLPSEQIETYVKSIEAEKQEEAAKKKTGRTPGTGTAAILTRAGGEGSES
;
A
#
# COMPACT_ATOMS: atom_id res chain seq x y z
N MET A 1 -19.62 -5.31 -5.39
CA MET A 1 -18.75 -5.94 -4.41
C MET A 1 -19.27 -7.31 -4.16
N ASP A 2 -18.45 -8.31 -4.48
CA ASP A 2 -18.71 -9.67 -4.07
C ASP A 2 -18.40 -9.87 -2.57
N ARG A 3 -18.69 -11.06 -2.04
CA ARG A 3 -18.46 -11.38 -0.62
C ARG A 3 -16.98 -11.32 -0.27
N GLU A 4 -16.10 -11.78 -1.15
CA GLU A 4 -14.67 -11.91 -0.87
C GLU A 4 -13.96 -10.54 -0.91
N GLU A 5 -14.26 -9.71 -1.91
CA GLU A 5 -13.84 -8.32 -2.02
C GLU A 5 -14.27 -7.51 -0.80
N THR A 6 -15.49 -7.74 -0.30
CA THR A 6 -16.00 -7.03 0.89
C THR A 6 -15.19 -7.44 2.13
N ILE A 7 -14.89 -8.73 2.29
CA ILE A 7 -14.07 -9.24 3.40
C ILE A 7 -12.65 -8.68 3.32
N GLN A 8 -12.03 -8.72 2.13
CA GLN A 8 -10.69 -8.20 1.91
C GLN A 8 -10.60 -6.70 2.21
N LEU A 9 -11.60 -5.92 1.76
CA LEU A 9 -11.66 -4.49 2.03
C LEU A 9 -11.79 -4.22 3.54
N ALA A 10 -12.67 -4.94 4.23
CA ALA A 10 -12.83 -4.79 5.68
C ALA A 10 -11.53 -5.11 6.43
N ILE A 11 -10.84 -6.20 6.07
CA ILE A 11 -9.55 -6.57 6.66
C ILE A 11 -8.50 -5.49 6.37
N LYS A 12 -8.43 -4.99 5.13
CA LYS A 12 -7.49 -3.94 4.74
C LYS A 12 -7.66 -2.67 5.57
N SER A 13 -8.91 -2.25 5.81
CA SER A 13 -9.21 -1.11 6.68
C SER A 13 -8.81 -1.35 8.13
N LEU A 14 -9.02 -2.56 8.66
CA LEU A 14 -8.62 -2.90 10.02
C LEU A 14 -7.08 -2.91 10.19
N LEU A 15 -6.34 -3.36 9.19
CA LEU A 15 -4.87 -3.35 9.18
C LEU A 15 -4.23 -1.95 9.11
N GLU A 16 -5.02 -0.88 8.97
CA GLU A 16 -4.50 0.49 9.10
C GLU A 16 -4.26 0.90 10.56
N VAL A 17 -5.00 0.28 11.49
CA VAL A 17 -4.96 0.62 12.92
C VAL A 17 -4.45 -0.53 13.80
N VAL A 18 -4.48 -1.76 13.30
CA VAL A 18 -3.99 -2.96 14.01
C VAL A 18 -2.56 -3.29 13.56
N GLN A 19 -1.57 -3.02 14.41
CA GLN A 19 -0.15 -3.26 14.12
C GLN A 19 0.29 -4.72 14.30
N THR A 20 -0.53 -5.55 14.94
CA THR A 20 -0.17 -6.88 15.46
C THR A 20 -0.71 -8.06 14.63
N GLY A 21 -1.21 -7.81 13.42
CA GLY A 21 -1.61 -8.84 12.46
C GLY A 21 -2.93 -9.56 12.78
N ALA A 22 -3.19 -10.66 12.06
CA ALA A 22 -4.47 -11.39 12.01
C ALA A 22 -5.02 -11.89 13.36
N LYS A 23 -4.17 -12.09 14.37
CA LYS A 23 -4.56 -12.70 15.67
C LYS A 23 -5.48 -11.85 16.53
N ASN A 24 -5.61 -10.55 16.23
CA ASN A 24 -6.47 -9.62 16.97
C ASN A 24 -7.74 -9.26 16.19
N ILE A 25 -8.05 -10.00 15.13
CA ILE A 25 -9.18 -9.73 14.23
C ILE A 25 -10.11 -10.94 14.27
N GLU A 26 -11.37 -10.68 14.64
CA GLU A 26 -12.48 -11.63 14.49
C GLU A 26 -13.51 -11.01 13.54
N ILE A 27 -14.04 -11.81 12.61
CA ILE A 27 -14.98 -11.34 11.60
C ILE A 27 -16.23 -12.19 11.62
N ALA A 28 -17.38 -11.53 11.80
CA ALA A 28 -18.69 -12.12 11.65
C ALA A 28 -19.33 -11.62 10.35
N ILE A 29 -19.87 -12.55 9.55
CA ILE A 29 -20.55 -12.27 8.30
C ILE A 29 -22.04 -12.38 8.56
N MET A 30 -22.76 -11.31 8.23
CA MET A 30 -24.21 -11.24 8.33
C MET A 30 -24.80 -11.05 6.93
N ALA A 31 -25.82 -11.83 6.61
CA ALA A 31 -26.55 -11.72 5.35
C ALA A 31 -28.06 -11.89 5.58
N PRO A 32 -28.92 -11.23 4.78
CA PRO A 32 -30.37 -11.35 4.92
C PRO A 32 -30.84 -12.81 4.84
N GLY A 33 -31.63 -13.24 5.81
CA GLY A 33 -32.18 -14.60 5.84
C GLY A 33 -31.16 -15.71 6.12
N LYS A 34 -29.92 -15.37 6.47
CA LYS A 34 -28.89 -16.35 6.88
C LYS A 34 -28.48 -16.13 8.33
N PRO A 35 -28.14 -17.20 9.07
CA PRO A 35 -27.53 -17.06 10.37
C PRO A 35 -26.17 -16.36 10.25
N MET A 36 -25.77 -15.69 11.33
CA MET A 36 -24.43 -15.13 11.44
C MET A 36 -23.39 -16.24 11.34
N GLU A 37 -22.34 -16.00 10.56
CA GLU A 37 -21.24 -16.93 10.34
C GLU A 37 -19.93 -16.29 10.79
N MET A 38 -19.18 -16.96 11.67
CA MET A 38 -17.83 -16.52 12.03
C MET A 38 -16.84 -17.01 10.98
N LEU A 39 -16.01 -16.10 10.46
CA LEU A 39 -14.99 -16.46 9.49
C LEU A 39 -13.84 -17.21 10.22
N PRO A 40 -13.38 -18.35 9.70
CA PRO A 40 -12.26 -19.08 10.31
C PRO A 40 -10.98 -18.24 10.35
N SER A 41 -10.23 -18.35 11.44
CA SER A 41 -8.96 -17.65 11.64
C SER A 41 -7.94 -17.95 10.53
N GLU A 42 -7.90 -19.18 10.02
CA GLU A 42 -7.03 -19.59 8.91
C GLU A 42 -7.30 -18.79 7.63
N GLN A 43 -8.57 -18.48 7.35
CA GLN A 43 -8.95 -17.66 6.19
C GLN A 43 -8.54 -16.21 6.42
N ILE A 44 -8.75 -15.67 7.63
CA ILE A 44 -8.32 -14.31 8.00
C ILE A 44 -6.80 -14.18 7.82
N GLU A 45 -6.01 -15.14 8.29
CA GLU A 45 -4.56 -15.15 8.12
C GLU A 45 -4.15 -15.15 6.65
N THR A 46 -4.86 -15.91 5.80
CA THR A 46 -4.59 -15.95 4.36
C THR A 46 -4.86 -14.59 3.70
N TYR A 47 -5.99 -13.97 4.01
CA TYR A 47 -6.32 -12.64 3.49
C TYR A 47 -5.33 -11.57 3.98
N VAL A 48 -4.97 -11.58 5.25
CA VAL A 48 -3.98 -10.64 5.82
C VAL A 48 -2.64 -10.76 5.09
N LYS A 49 -2.14 -11.98 4.88
CA LYS A 49 -0.88 -12.20 4.14
C LYS A 49 -0.94 -11.66 2.71
N SER A 50 -2.05 -11.92 2.00
CA SER A 50 -2.24 -11.40 0.62
C SER A 50 -2.23 -9.87 0.59
N ILE A 51 -2.97 -9.23 1.51
CA ILE A 51 -3.10 -7.78 1.59
C ILE A 51 -1.76 -7.12 1.95
N GLU A 52 -0.99 -7.71 2.87
CA GLU A 52 0.34 -7.21 3.22
C GLU A 52 1.32 -7.30 2.04
N ALA A 53 1.30 -8.40 1.29
CA ALA A 53 2.12 -8.57 0.10
C ALA A 53 1.78 -7.53 -0.98
N GLU A 54 0.50 -7.37 -1.32
CA GLU A 54 0.04 -6.36 -2.28
C GLU A 54 0.42 -4.93 -1.86
N LYS A 55 0.28 -4.61 -0.57
CA LYS A 55 0.65 -3.29 -0.03
C LYS A 55 2.15 -3.01 -0.18
N GLN A 56 2.99 -4.02 -0.02
CA GLN A 56 4.44 -3.90 -0.25
C GLN A 56 4.77 -3.72 -1.73
N GLU A 57 4.13 -4.47 -2.62
CA GLU A 57 4.34 -4.34 -4.07
C GLU A 57 3.90 -2.97 -4.61
N GLU A 58 2.73 -2.48 -4.19
CA GLU A 58 2.23 -1.14 -4.56
C GLU A 58 3.17 -0.04 -4.04
N ALA A 59 3.70 -0.18 -2.83
CA ALA A 59 4.69 0.74 -2.29
C ALA A 59 6.02 0.70 -3.07
N ALA A 60 6.45 -0.48 -3.55
CA ALA A 60 7.63 -0.62 -4.38
C ALA A 60 7.46 0.03 -5.76
N LYS A 61 6.32 -0.19 -6.42
CA LYS A 61 5.99 0.43 -7.72
C LYS A 61 5.93 1.96 -7.65
N LYS A 62 5.41 2.51 -6.55
CA LYS A 62 5.42 3.98 -6.33
C LYS A 62 6.82 4.55 -6.10
N LYS A 63 7.76 3.76 -5.56
CA LYS A 63 9.17 4.19 -5.41
C LYS A 63 9.94 4.13 -6.73
N THR A 64 9.62 3.20 -7.63
CA THR A 64 10.26 3.09 -8.96
C THR A 64 9.70 4.07 -9.99
N GLY A 65 8.50 4.64 -9.77
CA GLY A 65 7.92 5.69 -10.62
C GLY A 65 8.46 7.11 -10.38
N ARG A 66 9.30 7.31 -9.36
CA ARG A 66 9.99 8.59 -9.15
C ARG A 66 11.39 8.53 -9.75
N THR A 67 11.50 8.74 -11.06
CA THR A 67 12.78 9.07 -11.70
C THR A 67 13.33 10.34 -11.06
N PRO A 68 14.45 10.32 -10.33
CA PRO A 68 15.20 11.53 -10.03
C PRO A 68 16.01 11.84 -11.28
N GLY A 69 15.44 12.54 -12.26
CA GLY A 69 16.17 12.87 -13.48
C GLY A 69 15.34 13.17 -14.71
N THR A 70 14.55 14.24 -14.68
CA THR A 70 14.20 14.99 -15.90
C THR A 70 13.83 16.42 -15.52
N GLY A 71 14.81 17.14 -15.00
CA GLY A 71 14.80 18.60 -14.87
C GLY A 71 15.87 19.19 -15.76
N THR A 72 15.81 18.95 -17.08
CA THR A 72 16.66 19.65 -18.06
C THR A 72 16.10 21.06 -18.24
N ALA A 73 16.25 21.92 -17.23
CA ALA A 73 16.03 23.36 -17.39
C ALA A 73 17.40 23.99 -17.65
N ALA A 74 17.67 24.21 -18.93
CA ALA A 74 18.79 24.98 -19.41
C ALA A 74 18.89 26.33 -18.68
N ILE A 75 19.99 26.56 -17.98
CA ILE A 75 20.42 27.91 -17.59
C ILE A 75 21.72 28.19 -18.36
N LEU A 76 21.57 28.36 -19.67
CA LEU A 76 22.51 29.13 -20.49
C LEU A 76 22.16 30.60 -20.25
N THR A 77 23.05 31.38 -19.60
CA THR A 77 23.42 32.76 -20.00
C THR A 77 24.64 33.24 -19.19
N ARG A 78 25.77 33.31 -19.91
CA ARG A 78 26.86 34.33 -19.91
C ARG A 78 27.07 35.22 -18.66
N ALA A 79 28.32 35.31 -18.17
CA ALA A 79 29.20 36.47 -18.38
C ALA A 79 30.54 36.36 -17.60
N GLY A 80 31.66 36.65 -18.29
CA GLY A 80 32.97 37.07 -17.76
C GLY A 80 33.76 36.05 -16.94
N GLY A 81 34.99 35.64 -17.27
CA GLY A 81 36.09 36.43 -17.82
C GLY A 81 37.11 36.67 -16.71
N GLU A 82 38.34 36.19 -16.91
CA GLU A 82 39.57 36.47 -16.14
C GLU A 82 39.66 35.80 -14.76
N GLY A 83 40.74 35.15 -14.36
CA GLY A 83 42.08 34.99 -14.90
C GLY A 83 42.89 34.37 -13.77
N SER A 84 43.55 33.26 -14.05
CA SER A 84 44.57 32.69 -13.18
C SER A 84 45.79 33.61 -13.18
N GLU A 85 46.40 33.89 -12.03
CA GLU A 85 47.85 33.74 -11.82
C GLU A 85 48.28 34.19 -10.40
N SER A 86 49.14 33.33 -9.84
CA SER A 86 50.18 33.56 -8.82
C SER A 86 49.83 34.15 -7.45
#